data_AF-A0A2M8BY09-F1
#
_entry.id   AF-A0A2M8BY09-F1
#
_cell.length_a   1.000
_cell.length_b   1.000
_cell.length_c   1.000
_cell.angle_alpha   90.00
_cell.angle_beta   90.00
_cell.angle_gamma   90.00
#
_symmetry.space_group_name_H-M   'P 1'
#
loop_
_entity.id
_entity.type
_entity.pdbx_description
1 polymer ?
#
loop_
_entity_poly.entity_id
_entity_poly.type
_entity_poly.pdbx_seq_one_letter_code
_entity_poly.pdbx_strand_id
1 'polypeptide(L)'
;MAKIAFKQDYEKRQKENRKCSEDLMMRDLEVWNGTKYVAWKDYDFDSEFNKFSLPSNKGYEQLVIILNKQGKNDEAIKLCREAKEHGWAGDWDKRIARYSKNN
;
A
#
# COMPACT_ATOMS: atom_id res chain seq x y z
N MET A 1 -28.90 -21.77 15.60
CA MET A 1 -29.15 -20.62 16.51
C MET A 1 -27.88 -19.84 16.86
N ALA A 2 -26.77 -20.47 17.31
CA ALA A 2 -25.57 -19.74 17.79
C ALA A 2 -24.84 -18.85 16.75
N LYS A 3 -24.68 -19.30 15.49
CA LYS A 3 -23.99 -18.52 14.44
C LYS A 3 -24.72 -17.24 14.02
N ILE A 4 -26.05 -17.25 14.10
CA ILE A 4 -26.90 -16.09 13.75
C ILE A 4 -26.77 -15.02 14.83
N ALA A 5 -26.77 -15.43 16.11
CA ALA A 5 -26.56 -14.52 17.24
C ALA A 5 -25.18 -13.83 17.20
N PHE A 6 -24.13 -14.56 16.82
CA PHE A 6 -22.78 -13.97 16.71
C PHE A 6 -22.66 -12.93 15.60
N LYS A 7 -23.34 -13.16 14.46
CA LYS A 7 -23.39 -12.20 13.35
C LYS A 7 -24.17 -10.94 13.72
N GLN A 8 -25.32 -11.10 14.40
CA GLN A 8 -26.12 -9.98 14.87
C GLN A 8 -25.36 -9.13 15.92
N ASP A 9 -24.62 -9.77 16.81
CA ASP A 9 -23.79 -9.08 17.81
C ASP A 9 -22.58 -8.35 17.18
N TYR A 10 -21.96 -8.93 16.15
CA TYR A 10 -20.93 -8.25 15.37
C TYR A 10 -21.49 -7.00 14.66
N GLU A 11 -22.63 -7.14 13.97
CA GLU A 11 -23.28 -6.02 13.27
C GLU A 11 -23.72 -4.91 14.23
N LYS A 12 -24.17 -5.26 15.44
CA LYS A 12 -24.51 -4.31 16.50
C LYS A 12 -23.29 -3.52 16.97
N ARG A 13 -22.17 -4.21 17.27
CA ARG A 13 -20.91 -3.56 17.66
C ARG A 13 -20.34 -2.66 16.56
N GLN A 14 -20.46 -3.06 15.29
CA GLN A 14 -20.04 -2.22 14.17
C GLN A 14 -20.86 -0.92 14.09
N LYS A 15 -22.16 -0.97 14.34
CA LYS A 15 -23.03 0.22 14.40
C LYS A 15 -22.72 1.11 15.59
N GLU A 16 -22.47 0.53 16.76
CA GLU A 16 -22.10 1.26 17.98
C GLU A 16 -20.72 1.93 17.83
N ASN A 17 -19.74 1.24 17.26
CA ASN A 17 -18.42 1.81 16.96
C ASN A 17 -18.50 2.95 15.94
N ARG A 18 -19.34 2.81 14.90
CA ARG A 18 -19.59 3.88 13.93
C ARG A 18 -20.21 5.11 14.62
N LYS A 19 -21.22 4.90 15.46
CA LYS A 19 -21.87 5.98 16.21
C LYS A 19 -20.92 6.67 17.19
N CYS A 20 -20.10 5.91 17.91
CA CYS A 20 -19.07 6.46 18.81
C CYS A 20 -18.02 7.28 18.05
N SER A 21 -17.61 6.81 16.87
CA SER A 21 -16.72 7.56 15.97
C SER A 21 -17.36 8.87 15.50
N GLU A 22 -18.64 8.86 15.11
CA GLU A 22 -19.37 10.05 14.70
C GLU A 22 -19.54 11.04 15.86
N ASP A 23 -19.90 10.56 17.05
CA ASP A 23 -20.07 11.39 18.25
C ASP A 23 -18.73 12.00 18.69
N LEU A 24 -17.62 11.26 18.63
CA LEU A 24 -16.26 11.78 18.91
C LEU A 24 -15.85 12.87 17.90
N MET A 25 -16.10 12.66 16.61
CA MET A 25 -15.81 13.65 15.57
C MET A 25 -16.65 14.93 15.74
N MET A 26 -17.90 14.81 16.17
CA MET A 26 -18.78 15.95 16.43
C MET A 26 -18.39 16.71 17.71
N ARG A 27 -17.90 16.00 18.73
CA ARG A 27 -17.45 16.59 19.99
C ARG A 27 -16.18 17.42 19.83
N ASP A 28 -15.26 16.97 18.97
CA ASP A 28 -14.06 17.73 18.62
C ASP A 28 -14.39 18.95 17.74
N LEU A 29 -15.53 18.94 17.03
CA LEU A 29 -16.02 20.05 16.20
C LEU A 29 -16.56 21.22 17.03
N GLU A 30 -17.18 20.96 18.19
CA GLU A 30 -17.75 21.99 19.07
C GLU A 30 -16.68 22.83 19.81
N VAL A 31 -15.45 22.31 19.91
CA VAL A 31 -14.33 22.97 20.61
C VAL A 31 -13.50 23.87 19.69
N TRP A 32 -13.69 23.80 18.37
CA TRP A 32 -12.80 24.44 17.40
C TRP A 32 -13.49 25.54 16.57
N ASN A 33 -13.30 26.77 17.05
CA ASN A 33 -13.95 27.98 16.54
C ASN A 33 -12.91 28.78 15.72
N GLY A 34 -12.53 28.32 14.52
CA GLY A 34 -11.39 28.95 13.85
C GLY A 34 -11.32 28.87 12.34
N THR A 35 -11.03 27.70 11.76
CA THR A 35 -10.58 27.66 10.36
C THR A 35 -10.89 26.33 9.68
N LYS A 36 -12.17 26.05 9.42
CA LYS A 36 -12.68 25.06 8.44
C LYS A 36 -12.00 23.67 8.43
N TYR A 37 -12.60 22.69 9.10
CA TYR A 37 -12.30 21.27 8.83
C TYR A 37 -12.76 20.92 7.41
N VAL A 38 -11.83 20.48 6.55
CA VAL A 38 -12.17 19.72 5.35
C VAL A 38 -12.67 18.35 5.80
N ALA A 39 -13.87 17.96 5.39
CA ALA A 39 -14.40 16.65 5.72
C ALA A 39 -13.47 15.58 5.13
N TRP A 40 -13.17 14.52 5.87
CA TRP A 40 -12.38 13.36 5.39
C TRP A 40 -12.97 12.69 4.13
N LYS A 41 -14.19 13.05 3.74
CA LYS A 41 -14.84 12.61 2.49
C LYS A 41 -14.31 13.32 1.23
N ASP A 42 -13.64 14.45 1.40
CA ASP A 42 -13.06 15.23 0.29
C ASP A 42 -11.56 14.92 0.10
N TYR A 43 -10.96 14.14 1.01
CA TYR A 43 -9.59 13.66 0.90
C TYR A 43 -9.58 12.37 0.08
N ASP A 44 -9.30 12.49 -1.22
CA ASP A 44 -8.99 11.33 -2.07
C ASP A 44 -7.57 10.85 -1.74
N PHE A 45 -7.48 10.10 -0.63
CA PHE A 45 -6.25 9.52 -0.09
C PHE A 45 -5.50 8.70 -1.15
N ASP A 46 -6.22 8.06 -2.07
CA ASP A 46 -5.65 7.26 -3.13
C ASP A 46 -5.02 8.15 -4.24
N SER A 47 -5.58 9.32 -4.54
CA SER A 47 -5.10 10.16 -5.66
C SER A 47 -3.74 10.82 -5.44
N GLU A 48 -3.40 11.19 -4.20
CA GLU A 48 -2.09 11.79 -3.90
C GLU A 48 -1.01 10.75 -3.66
N PHE A 49 -1.37 9.60 -3.08
CA PHE A 49 -0.42 8.52 -2.80
C PHE A 49 0.02 7.78 -4.07
N ASN A 50 -0.89 7.64 -5.05
CA ASN A 50 -0.63 6.95 -6.32
C ASN A 50 0.32 7.72 -7.27
N LYS A 51 0.76 8.93 -6.90
CA LYS A 51 1.79 9.67 -7.65
C LYS A 51 3.22 9.25 -7.30
N PHE A 52 3.43 8.56 -6.19
CA PHE A 52 4.77 8.20 -5.72
C PHE A 52 5.05 6.71 -5.96
N SER A 53 6.22 6.42 -6.55
CA SER A 53 6.73 5.05 -6.63
C SER A 53 6.84 4.44 -5.24
N LEU A 54 6.51 3.15 -5.11
CA LEU A 54 6.69 2.42 -3.86
C LEU A 54 8.16 2.50 -3.41
N PRO A 55 8.45 2.48 -2.09
CA PRO A 55 9.82 2.59 -1.59
C PRO A 55 10.73 1.50 -2.17
N SER A 56 12.03 1.76 -2.28
CA SER A 56 12.99 0.76 -2.78
C SER A 56 12.90 -0.52 -1.95
N ASN A 57 12.63 -1.65 -2.62
CA ASN A 57 12.54 -2.95 -1.99
C ASN A 57 13.91 -3.65 -2.01
N LYS A 58 14.62 -3.57 -0.87
CA LYS A 58 15.96 -4.16 -0.72
C LYS A 58 15.99 -5.68 -0.95
N GLY A 59 14.90 -6.39 -0.65
CA GLY A 59 14.79 -7.83 -0.90
C GLY A 59 14.87 -8.16 -2.39
N TYR A 60 14.09 -7.45 -3.22
CA TYR A 60 14.14 -7.59 -4.68
C TYR A 60 15.54 -7.28 -5.21
N GLU A 61 16.16 -6.19 -4.76
CA GLU A 61 17.51 -5.82 -5.22
C GLU A 61 18.55 -6.91 -4.94
N GLN A 62 18.51 -7.51 -3.75
CA GLN A 62 19.45 -8.57 -3.36
C GLN A 62 19.17 -9.88 -4.10
N LEU A 63 17.91 -10.27 -4.24
CA LEU A 63 17.54 -11.50 -4.95
C LEU A 63 17.97 -11.45 -6.42
N VAL A 64 17.76 -10.30 -7.09
CA VAL A 64 18.25 -10.06 -8.45
C VAL A 64 19.79 -10.22 -8.54
N ILE A 65 20.53 -9.68 -7.56
CA ILE A 65 22.00 -9.81 -7.53
C ILE A 65 22.43 -11.28 -7.36
N ILE A 66 21.76 -12.01 -6.48
CA ILE A 66 22.04 -13.42 -6.22
C ILE A 66 21.79 -14.26 -7.47
N LEU A 67 20.64 -14.07 -8.15
CA LEU A 67 20.29 -14.78 -9.38
C LEU A 67 21.32 -14.55 -10.49
N ASN A 68 21.72 -13.30 -10.71
CA ASN A 68 22.79 -12.99 -11.67
C ASN A 68 24.13 -13.63 -11.27
N LYS A 69 24.50 -13.64 -9.99
CA LYS A 69 25.72 -14.32 -9.52
C LYS A 69 25.67 -15.84 -9.71
N GLN A 70 24.48 -16.42 -9.73
CA GLN A 70 24.25 -17.84 -10.03
C GLN A 70 24.19 -18.14 -11.54
N GLY A 71 24.37 -17.14 -12.40
CA GLY A 71 24.24 -17.28 -13.86
C GLY A 71 22.79 -17.37 -14.35
N LYS A 72 21.81 -17.19 -13.47
CA LYS A 72 20.37 -17.23 -13.78
C LYS A 72 19.88 -15.86 -14.26
N ASN A 73 20.45 -15.38 -15.36
CA ASN A 73 20.17 -14.03 -15.88
C ASN A 73 18.71 -13.84 -16.30
N ASP A 74 18.09 -14.86 -16.88
CA ASP A 74 16.67 -14.81 -17.28
C ASP A 74 15.73 -14.65 -16.08
N GLU A 75 15.99 -15.38 -14.98
CA GLU A 75 15.23 -15.24 -13.73
C GLU A 75 15.43 -13.85 -13.12
N ALA A 76 16.66 -13.32 -13.15
CA ALA A 76 16.96 -11.97 -12.67
C ALA A 76 16.22 -10.89 -13.47
N ILE A 77 16.14 -11.03 -14.80
CA ILE A 77 15.41 -10.11 -15.68
C ILE A 77 13.91 -10.19 -15.39
N LYS A 78 13.35 -11.40 -15.24
CA LYS A 78 11.94 -11.58 -14.91
C LYS A 78 11.57 -10.87 -13.62
N LEU A 79 12.36 -11.06 -12.58
CA LEU A 79 12.16 -10.42 -11.27
C LEU A 79 12.26 -8.88 -11.35
N CYS A 80 13.17 -8.34 -12.18
CA CYS A 80 13.24 -6.89 -12.43
C CYS A 80 11.99 -6.34 -13.11
N ARG A 81 11.37 -7.11 -14.03
CA ARG A 81 10.13 -6.71 -14.70
C ARG A 81 8.95 -6.70 -13.74
N GLU A 82 8.83 -7.74 -12.91
CA GLU A 82 7.82 -7.81 -11.84
C GLU A 82 7.96 -6.61 -10.89
N ALA A 83 9.18 -6.30 -10.44
CA ALA A 83 9.41 -5.15 -9.57
C ALA A 83 8.92 -3.82 -10.19
N LYS A 84 9.18 -3.64 -11.49
CA LYS A 84 8.75 -2.46 -12.25
C LYS A 84 7.24 -2.40 -12.43
N GLU A 85 6.60 -3.51 -12.76
CA GLU A 85 5.14 -3.62 -12.93
C GLU A 85 4.39 -3.29 -11.62
N HIS A 86 4.94 -3.73 -10.49
CA HIS A 86 4.39 -3.42 -9.17
C HIS A 86 4.70 -1.99 -8.69
N GLY A 87 5.45 -1.21 -9.45
CA GLY A 87 5.77 0.19 -9.11
C GLY A 87 6.84 0.35 -8.04
N TRP A 88 7.64 -0.67 -7.75
CA TRP A 88 8.76 -0.56 -6.82
C TRP A 88 9.83 0.39 -7.36
N ALA A 89 10.31 1.32 -6.53
CA ALA A 89 11.43 2.18 -6.89
C ALA A 89 12.74 1.37 -7.02
N GLY A 90 13.55 1.70 -8.04
CA GLY A 90 14.86 1.08 -8.24
C GLY A 90 15.40 1.24 -9.66
N ASP A 91 16.67 0.92 -9.85
CA ASP A 91 17.38 0.93 -11.14
C ASP A 91 17.07 -0.32 -12.00
N TRP A 92 15.79 -0.71 -12.12
CA TRP A 92 15.39 -1.97 -12.77
C TRP A 92 15.79 -2.04 -14.24
N ASP A 93 15.59 -0.95 -14.99
CA ASP A 93 15.92 -0.91 -16.42
C ASP A 93 17.43 -1.04 -16.67
N LYS A 94 18.27 -0.41 -15.83
CA LYS A 94 19.73 -0.56 -15.90
C LYS A 94 20.16 -2.00 -15.61
N ARG A 95 19.49 -2.66 -14.67
CA ARG A 95 19.75 -4.06 -14.31
C ARG A 95 19.34 -5.01 -15.44
N ILE A 96 18.15 -4.83 -16.02
CA ILE A 96 17.68 -5.60 -17.18
C ILE A 96 18.69 -5.48 -18.34
N ALA A 97 19.11 -4.27 -18.69
CA ALA A 97 20.07 -4.02 -19.77
C ALA A 97 21.47 -4.60 -19.49
N ARG A 98 21.87 -4.70 -18.21
CA ARG A 98 23.13 -5.36 -17.82
C ARG A 98 23.03 -6.88 -17.98
N TYR A 99 21.97 -7.50 -17.46
CA TYR A 99 21.84 -8.96 -17.46
C TYR A 99 21.52 -9.52 -18.84
N SER A 100 20.89 -8.74 -19.72
CA SER A 100 20.67 -9.14 -21.11
C SER A 100 21.95 -9.21 -21.95
N LYS A 101 23.02 -8.51 -21.55
CA LYS A 101 24.32 -8.54 -22.24
C LYS A 101 25.22 -9.68 -21.80
N ASN A 102 24.93 -10.26 -20.64
CA ASN A 102 25.70 -11.34 -20.04
C ASN A 102 25.06 -12.72 -20.32
N ASN A 103 24.07 -12.80 -21.21
CA ASN A 103 23.40 -14.03 -21.62
C ASN A 103 23.95 -14.53 -22.95
#